data_AF-A0A075LXE8-F1
#
_entry.id   AF-A0A075LXE8-F1
#
_cell.length_a   1.000
_cell.length_b   1.000
_cell.length_c   1.000
_cell.angle_alpha   90.00
_cell.angle_beta   90.00
_cell.angle_gamma   90.00
#
_symmetry.space_group_name_H-M   'P 1'
#
loop_
_entity.id
_entity.type
_entity.pdbx_description
1 polymer ?
#
loop_
_entity_poly.entity_id
_entity_poly.type
_entity_poly.pdbx_seq_one_letter_code
_entity_poly.pdbx_strand_id
1 'polypeptide(L)'
;MKKLIGNGLLTIGLIGGAISAARIPPMWGGVIGSLAVMGVGIFLRRQGEKEELHKAKQSGTGGKEELERILKTALNDLESLVEARDSLDIKTLRARLDKILEELEKFPEKAQPLRIEGMRAYGEIMTAFSSAERRLNRAWSAYADGYKGEGDTYLELGLESLKNTLKVLHALKL
;
A
#
# COMPACT_ATOMS: atom_id res chain seq x y z
N MET A 1 7.74 7.08 18.68
CA MET A 1 7.25 7.57 20.00
C MET A 1 6.10 8.56 19.88
N LYS A 2 6.23 9.65 19.11
CA LYS A 2 5.16 10.67 18.96
C LYS A 2 3.80 10.12 18.54
N LYS A 3 3.78 9.15 17.60
CA LYS A 3 2.56 8.43 17.16
C LYS A 3 1.87 7.67 18.29
N LEU A 4 2.65 6.99 19.13
CA LEU A 4 2.15 6.22 20.27
C LEU A 4 1.55 7.14 21.34
N ILE A 5 2.25 8.24 21.64
CA ILE A 5 1.77 9.30 22.55
C ILE A 5 0.49 9.92 22.01
N GLY A 6 0.45 10.23 20.71
CA GLY A 6 -0.74 10.75 20.04
C GLY A 6 -1.96 9.83 20.18
N ASN A 7 -1.77 8.51 19.98
CA ASN A 7 -2.83 7.53 20.19
C ASN A 7 -3.31 7.47 21.64
N GLY A 8 -2.41 7.55 22.62
CA GLY A 8 -2.79 7.63 24.03
C GLY A 8 -3.66 8.84 24.35
N LEU A 9 -3.27 10.02 23.85
CA LEU A 9 -4.04 11.26 24.05
C LEU A 9 -5.41 11.21 23.37
N LEU A 10 -5.52 10.60 22.19
CA LEU A 10 -6.80 10.39 21.52
C LEU A 10 -7.76 9.55 22.38
N THR A 11 -7.27 8.44 22.93
CA THR A 11 -8.07 7.56 23.79
C THR A 11 -8.51 8.27 25.07
N ILE A 12 -7.58 8.98 25.74
CA ILE A 12 -7.87 9.73 26.96
C ILE A 12 -8.90 10.83 26.70
N GLY A 13 -8.73 11.59 25.62
CA GLY A 13 -9.65 12.63 25.22
C GLY A 13 -11.04 12.09 24.87
N LEU A 14 -11.13 10.96 24.15
CA LEU A 14 -12.41 10.32 23.83
C LEU A 14 -13.16 9.87 25.10
N ILE A 15 -12.48 9.17 26.00
CA ILE A 15 -13.08 8.68 27.25
C ILE A 15 -13.51 9.86 28.13
N GLY A 16 -12.64 10.84 28.32
CA GLY A 16 -12.95 12.03 29.12
C GLY A 16 -14.11 12.84 28.56
N GLY A 17 -14.18 12.96 27.23
CA GLY A 17 -15.26 13.66 26.53
C GLY A 17 -16.59 12.94 26.70
N ALA A 18 -16.60 11.62 26.54
CA ALA A 18 -17.79 10.79 26.74
C ALA A 18 -18.32 10.88 28.18
N ILE A 19 -17.45 10.77 29.19
CA ILE A 19 -17.83 10.90 30.61
C ILE A 19 -18.38 12.30 30.91
N SER A 20 -17.74 13.34 30.38
CA SER A 20 -18.15 14.73 30.61
C SER A 20 -19.47 15.08 29.94
N ALA A 21 -19.72 14.52 28.75
CA ALA A 21 -20.95 14.72 27.99
C ALA A 21 -22.14 13.92 28.56
N ALA A 22 -21.89 12.75 29.14
CA ALA A 22 -22.94 11.89 29.70
C ALA A 22 -23.58 12.42 30.99
N ARG A 23 -23.02 13.46 31.62
CA ARG A 23 -23.60 14.09 32.81
C ARG A 23 -24.78 15.00 32.46
N ILE A 24 -25.70 15.18 33.41
CA ILE A 24 -26.86 16.06 33.29
C ILE A 24 -26.83 17.08 34.46
N PRO A 25 -26.62 18.37 34.20
CA PRO A 25 -26.23 18.95 32.91
C PRO A 25 -24.80 18.52 32.50
N PRO A 26 -24.46 18.55 31.19
CA PRO A 26 -23.13 18.20 30.72
C PRO A 26 -22.05 19.10 31.33
N MET A 27 -20.88 18.51 31.61
CA MET A 27 -19.72 19.27 32.04
C MET A 27 -19.02 19.87 30.82
N TRP A 28 -19.53 20.99 30.32
CA TRP A 28 -19.02 21.66 29.13
C TRP A 28 -17.51 21.95 29.16
N GLY A 29 -16.98 22.35 30.33
CA GLY A 29 -15.53 22.54 30.51
C GLY A 29 -14.73 21.24 30.32
N GLY A 30 -15.26 20.11 30.80
CA GLY A 30 -14.67 18.79 30.59
C GLY A 30 -14.70 18.37 29.11
N VAL A 31 -15.82 18.61 28.43
CA VAL A 31 -15.97 18.34 26.98
C VAL A 31 -14.94 19.14 26.17
N ILE A 32 -14.82 20.45 26.42
CA ILE A 32 -13.86 21.31 25.71
C ILE A 32 -12.42 20.87 26.00
N GLY A 33 -12.09 20.59 27.27
CA GLY A 33 -10.76 20.10 27.64
C GLY A 33 -10.41 18.79 26.95
N SER A 34 -11.35 17.85 26.90
CA SER A 34 -11.19 16.58 26.19
C SER A 34 -10.99 16.74 24.68
N LEU A 35 -11.71 17.66 24.03
CA LEU A 35 -11.51 17.99 22.62
C LEU A 35 -10.12 18.59 22.38
N ALA A 36 -9.63 19.46 23.27
CA ALA A 36 -8.28 20.01 23.15
C ALA A 36 -7.21 18.91 23.26
N VAL A 37 -7.35 17.99 24.21
CA VAL A 37 -6.47 16.81 24.36
C VAL A 37 -6.48 15.94 23.09
N MET A 38 -7.66 15.69 22.51
CA MET A 38 -7.77 15.01 21.22
C MET A 38 -7.04 15.76 20.10
N GLY A 39 -7.20 17.08 20.03
CA GLY A 39 -6.52 17.93 19.05
C GLY A 39 -4.99 17.80 19.11
N VAL A 40 -4.41 17.84 20.32
CA VAL A 40 -2.97 17.59 20.53
C VAL A 40 -2.59 16.16 20.13
N GLY A 41 -3.43 15.17 20.45
CA GLY A 41 -3.24 13.78 20.04
C GLY A 41 -3.17 13.61 18.52
N ILE A 42 -4.09 14.22 17.78
CA ILE A 42 -4.09 14.25 16.31
C ILE A 42 -2.79 14.88 15.79
N PHE A 43 -2.39 16.02 16.35
CA PHE A 43 -1.19 16.74 15.92
C PHE A 43 0.09 15.89 16.09
N LEU A 44 0.29 15.32 17.28
CA LEU A 44 1.45 14.47 17.57
C LEU A 44 1.47 13.19 16.73
N ARG A 45 0.29 12.59 16.49
CA ARG A 45 0.17 11.43 15.61
C ARG A 45 0.56 11.76 14.18
N ARG A 46 0.05 12.86 13.63
CA ARG A 46 0.38 13.33 12.27
C ARG A 46 1.86 13.64 12.11
N GLN A 47 2.50 14.25 13.12
CA GLN A 47 3.94 14.46 13.08
C GLN A 47 4.72 13.14 13.06
N GLY A 48 4.34 12.17 13.92
CA GLY A 48 4.99 10.87 13.95
C GLY A 48 4.89 10.10 12.63
N GLU A 49 3.71 10.11 12.00
CA GLU A 49 3.52 9.48 10.68
C GLU A 49 4.37 10.15 9.60
N LYS A 50 4.46 11.49 9.59
CA LYS A 50 5.34 12.20 8.65
C LYS A 50 6.82 11.85 8.87
N GLU A 51 7.27 11.78 10.12
CA GLU A 51 8.65 11.40 10.46
C GLU A 51 8.99 9.97 9.99
N GLU A 52 8.07 9.01 10.16
CA GLU A 52 8.25 7.62 9.68
C GLU A 52 8.40 7.57 8.16
N LEU A 53 7.54 8.30 7.43
CA LEU A 53 7.58 8.37 5.98
C LEU A 53 8.87 9.04 5.47
N HIS A 54 9.32 10.12 6.13
CA HIS A 54 10.59 10.78 5.79
C HIS A 54 11.79 9.87 6.04
N LYS A 55 11.80 9.12 7.15
CA LYS A 55 12.86 8.15 7.44
C LYS A 55 12.91 7.05 6.39
N ALA A 56 11.76 6.48 6.03
CA ALA A 56 11.67 5.43 5.02
C ALA A 56 12.22 5.88 3.65
N LYS A 57 11.98 7.15 3.28
CA LYS A 57 12.59 7.76 2.09
C LYS A 57 14.10 7.92 2.23
N GLN A 58 14.58 8.45 3.37
CA GLN A 58 16.02 8.68 3.61
C GLN A 58 16.83 7.39 3.69
N SER A 59 16.26 6.30 4.21
CA SER A 59 16.91 4.99 4.27
C SER A 59 16.92 4.24 2.95
N GLY A 60 16.29 4.77 1.89
CA GLY A 60 16.15 4.08 0.60
C GLY A 60 15.25 2.83 0.67
N THR A 61 14.57 2.60 1.79
CA THR A 61 13.68 1.44 2.00
C THR A 61 12.24 1.73 1.55
N GLY A 62 12.07 2.69 0.64
CA GLY A 62 10.80 3.18 0.12
C GLY A 62 11.02 4.42 -0.75
N GLY A 63 10.02 4.82 -1.54
CA GLY A 63 10.18 5.86 -2.55
C GLY A 63 10.53 5.31 -3.94
N LYS A 64 10.91 6.19 -4.88
CA LYS A 64 10.96 5.86 -6.32
C LYS A 64 11.91 4.71 -6.65
N GLU A 65 13.12 4.72 -6.09
CA GLU A 65 14.16 3.75 -6.40
C GLU A 65 13.78 2.33 -5.94
N GLU A 66 13.23 2.21 -4.74
CA GLU A 66 12.80 0.93 -4.19
C GLU A 66 11.59 0.37 -4.94
N LEU A 67 10.64 1.23 -5.33
CA LEU A 67 9.52 0.81 -6.18
C LEU A 67 9.99 0.35 -7.55
N GLU A 68 10.97 1.04 -8.13
CA GLU A 68 11.56 0.64 -9.41
C GLU A 68 12.26 -0.71 -9.30
N ARG A 69 12.97 -0.97 -8.19
CA ARG A 69 13.58 -2.28 -7.92
C ARG A 69 12.53 -3.38 -7.84
N ILE A 70 11.49 -3.20 -7.03
CA ILE A 70 10.39 -4.19 -6.88
C ILE A 70 9.74 -4.48 -8.24
N LEU A 71 9.41 -3.43 -9.00
CA LEU A 71 8.78 -3.58 -10.32
C LEU A 71 9.69 -4.28 -11.31
N LYS A 72 10.98 -3.95 -11.37
CA LYS A 72 11.92 -4.60 -12.30
C LYS A 72 12.13 -6.08 -11.96
N THR A 73 12.25 -6.42 -10.68
CA THR A 73 12.35 -7.82 -10.24
C THR A 73 11.09 -8.59 -10.64
N ALA A 74 9.90 -8.09 -10.27
CA ALA A 74 8.65 -8.74 -10.61
C ALA A 74 8.41 -8.83 -12.13
N LEU A 75 8.80 -7.81 -12.90
CA LEU A 75 8.70 -7.82 -14.36
C LEU A 75 9.58 -8.90 -14.98
N ASN A 76 10.85 -9.00 -14.57
CA ASN A 76 11.74 -10.03 -15.08
C ASN A 76 11.20 -11.44 -14.77
N ASP A 77 10.74 -11.67 -13.55
CA ASP A 77 10.18 -12.96 -13.13
C ASP A 77 8.91 -13.29 -13.93
N LEU A 78 8.04 -12.29 -14.13
CA LEU A 78 6.79 -12.44 -14.87
C LEU A 78 7.01 -12.64 -16.37
N GLU A 79 7.98 -11.95 -16.98
CA GLU A 79 8.38 -12.17 -18.37
C GLU A 79 8.87 -13.61 -18.57
N SER A 80 9.76 -14.09 -17.67
CA SER A 80 10.23 -15.47 -17.71
C SER A 80 9.10 -16.49 -17.55
N LEU A 81 8.08 -16.15 -16.73
CA LEU A 81 6.93 -17.02 -16.51
C LEU A 81 6.01 -17.08 -17.74
N VAL A 82 5.77 -15.93 -18.39
CA VAL A 82 5.00 -15.85 -19.63
C VAL A 82 5.69 -16.63 -20.75
N GLU A 83 7.01 -16.50 -20.91
CA GLU A 83 7.78 -17.22 -21.93
C GLU A 83 7.74 -18.75 -21.71
N ALA A 84 7.82 -19.19 -20.46
CA ALA A 84 7.82 -20.62 -20.13
C ALA A 84 6.41 -21.26 -20.08
N ARG A 85 5.32 -20.47 -20.17
CA ARG A 85 3.96 -20.91 -19.80
C ARG A 85 3.42 -22.12 -20.53
N ASP A 86 3.85 -22.37 -21.75
CA ASP A 86 3.39 -23.51 -22.56
C ASP A 86 4.08 -24.82 -22.17
N SER A 87 5.27 -24.71 -21.57
CA SER A 87 6.06 -25.86 -21.10
C SER A 87 5.81 -26.24 -19.64
N LEU A 88 5.10 -25.39 -18.89
CA LEU A 88 4.87 -25.56 -17.46
C LEU A 88 3.47 -26.10 -17.19
N ASP A 89 3.35 -26.97 -16.20
CA ASP A 89 2.06 -27.38 -15.68
C ASP A 89 1.42 -26.26 -14.85
N ILE A 90 0.09 -26.33 -14.69
CA ILE A 90 -0.72 -25.32 -13.99
C ILE A 90 -0.27 -25.13 -12.53
N LYS A 91 0.13 -26.21 -11.84
CA LYS A 91 0.55 -26.13 -10.44
C LYS A 91 1.86 -25.36 -10.32
N THR A 92 2.79 -25.59 -11.24
CA THR A 92 4.06 -24.85 -11.33
C THR A 92 3.84 -23.39 -11.71
N LEU A 93 2.95 -23.10 -12.67
CA LEU A 93 2.56 -21.74 -13.05
C LEU A 93 2.02 -20.97 -11.84
N ARG A 94 1.05 -21.57 -11.12
CA ARG A 94 0.46 -20.98 -9.92
C ARG A 94 1.51 -20.71 -8.84
N ALA A 95 2.37 -21.68 -8.54
CA ALA A 95 3.38 -21.56 -7.50
C ALA A 95 4.42 -20.47 -7.81
N ARG A 96 4.82 -20.30 -9.08
CA ARG A 96 5.71 -19.21 -9.48
C ARG A 96 5.01 -17.86 -9.40
N LEU A 97 3.77 -17.77 -9.87
CA LEU A 97 2.98 -16.55 -9.78
C LEU A 97 2.73 -16.12 -8.32
N ASP A 98 2.51 -17.09 -7.42
CA ASP A 98 2.38 -16.89 -5.98
C ASP A 98 3.60 -16.14 -5.40
N LYS A 99 4.82 -16.55 -5.78
CA LYS A 99 6.05 -15.87 -5.36
C LYS A 99 6.21 -14.47 -5.90
N ILE A 100 5.75 -14.23 -7.13
CA ILE A 100 5.72 -12.88 -7.70
C ILE A 100 4.74 -12.00 -6.91
N LEU A 101 3.55 -12.53 -6.59
CA LEU A 101 2.55 -11.81 -5.79
C LEU A 101 3.06 -11.48 -4.38
N GLU A 102 3.71 -12.41 -3.69
CA GLU A 102 4.34 -12.17 -2.37
C GLU A 102 5.35 -11.01 -2.39
N GLU A 103 6.12 -10.84 -3.48
CA GLU A 103 7.03 -9.70 -3.60
C GLU A 103 6.26 -8.40 -3.88
N LEU A 104 5.23 -8.45 -4.73
CA LEU A 104 4.39 -7.31 -5.07
C LEU A 104 3.55 -6.81 -3.89
N GLU A 105 3.21 -7.66 -2.91
CA GLU A 105 2.52 -7.27 -1.67
C GLU A 105 3.25 -6.18 -0.88
N LYS A 106 4.58 -6.08 -1.04
CA LYS A 106 5.40 -5.05 -0.39
C LYS A 106 5.22 -3.67 -1.04
N PHE A 107 4.79 -3.62 -2.31
CA PHE A 107 4.75 -2.39 -3.11
C PHE A 107 3.92 -1.27 -2.45
N PRO A 108 2.68 -1.49 -1.95
CA PRO A 108 1.86 -0.44 -1.35
C PRO A 108 2.51 0.19 -0.11
N GLU A 109 3.18 -0.60 0.72
CA GLU A 109 3.92 -0.12 1.89
C GLU A 109 5.09 0.78 1.45
N LYS A 110 5.87 0.30 0.48
CA LYS A 110 7.05 1.01 -0.04
C LYS A 110 6.69 2.25 -0.85
N ALA A 111 5.44 2.37 -1.30
CA ALA A 111 4.91 3.53 -2.00
C ALA A 111 4.43 4.64 -1.06
N GLN A 112 4.20 4.36 0.23
CA GLN A 112 3.70 5.36 1.17
C GLN A 112 4.54 6.65 1.25
N PRO A 113 5.89 6.61 1.16
CA PRO A 113 6.71 7.82 1.17
C PRO A 113 6.40 8.81 0.04
N LEU A 114 5.90 8.35 -1.11
CA LEU A 114 5.47 9.24 -2.22
C LEU A 114 4.32 10.17 -1.82
N ARG A 115 3.56 9.85 -0.75
CA ARG A 115 2.50 10.72 -0.22
C ARG A 115 3.04 12.07 0.27
N ILE A 116 4.33 12.12 0.64
CA ILE A 116 4.99 13.37 1.03
C ILE A 116 5.24 14.25 -0.21
N GLU A 117 5.60 13.64 -1.34
CA GLU A 117 5.93 14.31 -2.60
C GLU A 117 4.67 14.77 -3.34
N GLY A 118 3.57 14.02 -3.19
CA GLY A 118 2.26 14.47 -3.59
C GLY A 118 1.21 13.37 -3.58
N MET A 119 0.03 13.69 -3.06
CA MET A 119 -1.12 12.76 -3.08
C MET A 119 -1.54 12.37 -4.49
N ARG A 120 -1.35 13.27 -5.48
CA ARG A 120 -1.60 12.98 -6.89
C ARG A 120 -0.65 11.91 -7.43
N ALA A 121 0.66 12.07 -7.22
CA ALA A 121 1.68 11.13 -7.67
C ALA A 121 1.46 9.74 -7.04
N TYR A 122 1.19 9.71 -5.73
CA TYR A 122 0.83 8.47 -5.04
C TYR A 122 -0.45 7.83 -5.60
N GLY A 123 -1.50 8.61 -5.85
CA GLY A 123 -2.74 8.10 -6.42
C GLY A 123 -2.58 7.53 -7.83
N GLU A 124 -1.80 8.20 -8.68
CA GLU A 124 -1.52 7.77 -10.06
C GLU A 124 -0.79 6.42 -10.09
N ILE A 125 0.28 6.27 -9.31
CA ILE A 125 1.04 5.01 -9.27
C ILE A 125 0.23 3.87 -8.67
N MET A 126 -0.51 4.11 -7.58
CA MET A 126 -1.33 3.09 -6.95
C MET A 126 -2.50 2.66 -7.84
N THR A 127 -3.07 3.58 -8.62
CA THR A 127 -4.12 3.26 -9.59
C THR A 127 -3.58 2.31 -10.66
N ALA A 128 -2.42 2.63 -11.25
CA ALA A 128 -1.76 1.77 -12.23
C ALA A 128 -1.42 0.39 -11.65
N PHE A 129 -0.78 0.37 -10.47
CA PHE A 129 -0.40 -0.86 -9.77
C PHE A 129 -1.60 -1.75 -9.46
N SER A 130 -2.68 -1.20 -8.89
CA SER A 130 -3.88 -1.98 -8.55
C SER A 130 -4.51 -2.66 -9.77
N SER A 131 -4.33 -2.08 -10.96
CA SER A 131 -4.78 -2.66 -12.21
C SER A 131 -3.99 -3.92 -12.57
N ALA A 132 -2.66 -3.89 -12.37
CA ALA A 132 -1.78 -5.04 -12.57
C ALA A 132 -2.06 -6.13 -11.53
N GLU A 133 -2.07 -5.76 -10.25
CA GLU A 133 -2.35 -6.65 -9.13
C GLU A 133 -3.68 -7.41 -9.31
N ARG A 134 -4.76 -6.71 -9.68
CA ARG A 134 -6.06 -7.37 -9.94
C ARG A 134 -5.98 -8.41 -11.05
N ARG A 135 -5.28 -8.12 -12.15
CA ARG A 135 -5.15 -9.04 -13.28
C ARG A 135 -4.29 -10.26 -12.90
N LEU A 136 -3.19 -10.05 -12.20
CA LEU A 136 -2.33 -11.14 -11.72
C LEU A 136 -3.08 -12.02 -10.70
N ASN A 137 -3.87 -11.44 -9.81
CA ASN A 137 -4.72 -12.21 -8.91
C ASN A 137 -5.77 -13.03 -9.67
N ARG A 138 -6.36 -12.48 -10.75
CA ARG A 138 -7.27 -13.26 -11.62
C ARG A 138 -6.56 -14.41 -12.32
N ALA A 139 -5.34 -14.19 -12.80
CA ALA A 139 -4.52 -15.26 -13.36
C ALA A 139 -4.25 -16.38 -12.34
N TRP A 140 -3.87 -16.00 -11.12
CA TRP A 140 -3.64 -16.94 -10.03
C TRP A 140 -4.90 -17.74 -9.68
N SER A 141 -6.06 -17.08 -9.58
CA SER A 141 -7.34 -17.76 -9.33
C SER A 141 -7.70 -18.73 -10.44
N ALA A 142 -7.57 -18.32 -11.71
CA ALA A 142 -7.83 -19.19 -12.86
C ALA A 142 -6.91 -20.43 -12.86
N TYR A 143 -5.62 -20.27 -12.51
CA TYR A 143 -4.72 -21.41 -12.34
C TYR A 143 -5.10 -22.29 -11.14
N ALA A 144 -5.57 -21.72 -10.03
CA ALA A 144 -6.04 -22.47 -8.88
C ALA A 144 -7.26 -23.35 -9.24
N ASP A 145 -8.14 -22.84 -10.10
CA ASP A 145 -9.35 -23.51 -10.56
C ASP A 145 -9.12 -24.44 -11.77
N GLY A 146 -7.90 -24.48 -12.31
CA GLY A 146 -7.53 -25.34 -13.45
C GLY A 146 -7.82 -24.75 -14.83
N TYR A 147 -8.23 -23.49 -14.93
CA TYR A 147 -8.50 -22.79 -16.18
C TYR A 147 -7.24 -22.17 -16.79
N LYS A 148 -6.35 -23.00 -17.37
CA LYS A 148 -5.05 -22.55 -17.91
C LYS A 148 -5.17 -21.40 -18.92
N GLY A 149 -6.06 -21.50 -19.90
CA GLY A 149 -6.19 -20.49 -20.95
C GLY A 149 -6.62 -19.10 -20.43
N GLU A 150 -7.54 -19.08 -19.47
CA GLU A 150 -7.92 -17.83 -18.78
C GLU A 150 -6.76 -17.29 -17.93
N GLY A 151 -6.07 -18.18 -17.22
CA GLY A 151 -4.88 -17.84 -16.45
C GLY A 151 -3.80 -17.18 -17.30
N ASP A 152 -3.46 -17.79 -18.45
CA ASP A 152 -2.46 -17.27 -19.39
C ASP A 152 -2.87 -15.91 -19.95
N THR A 153 -4.15 -15.73 -20.29
CA THR A 153 -4.67 -14.44 -20.76
C THR A 153 -4.50 -13.34 -19.70
N TYR A 154 -4.90 -13.61 -18.45
CA TYR A 154 -4.74 -12.63 -17.38
C TYR A 154 -3.29 -12.42 -16.95
N LEU A 155 -2.42 -13.43 -17.12
CA LEU A 155 -0.99 -13.32 -16.87
C LEU A 155 -0.36 -12.29 -17.82
N GLU A 156 -0.65 -12.39 -19.12
CA GLU A 156 -0.18 -11.44 -20.14
C GLU A 156 -0.72 -10.02 -19.88
N LEU A 157 -2.02 -9.89 -19.62
CA LEU A 157 -2.62 -8.59 -19.29
C LEU A 157 -2.02 -8.00 -18.00
N GLY A 158 -1.70 -8.85 -17.02
CA GLY A 158 -1.03 -8.47 -15.78
C GLY A 158 0.37 -7.93 -16.04
N LEU A 159 1.14 -8.61 -16.91
CA LEU A 159 2.47 -8.17 -17.34
C LEU A 159 2.43 -6.80 -18.01
N GLU A 160 1.53 -6.59 -18.98
CA GLU A 160 1.38 -5.30 -19.64
C GLU A 160 1.03 -4.17 -18.66
N SER A 161 0.16 -4.48 -17.70
CA SER A 161 -0.26 -3.52 -16.66
C SER A 161 0.88 -3.16 -15.71
N LEU A 162 1.73 -4.12 -15.38
CA LEU A 162 2.89 -3.90 -14.54
C LEU A 162 3.95 -3.07 -15.29
N LYS A 163 4.14 -3.32 -16.60
CA LYS A 163 4.95 -2.47 -17.48
C LYS A 163 4.42 -1.04 -17.51
N ASN A 164 3.10 -0.87 -17.59
CA ASN A 164 2.48 0.46 -17.50
C ASN A 164 2.73 1.12 -16.14
N THR A 165 2.71 0.35 -15.05
CA THR A 165 3.01 0.86 -13.70
C THR A 165 4.44 1.41 -13.63
N LEU A 166 5.42 0.71 -14.20
CA LEU A 166 6.80 1.20 -14.29
C LEU A 166 6.92 2.46 -15.15
N LYS A 167 6.21 2.53 -16.28
CA LYS A 167 6.16 3.75 -17.12
C LYS A 167 5.59 4.94 -16.36
N VAL A 168 4.51 4.74 -15.60
CA VAL A 168 3.91 5.78 -14.75
C VAL A 168 4.92 6.23 -13.69
N LEU A 169 5.60 5.30 -13.02
CA LEU A 169 6.64 5.62 -12.03
C LEU A 169 7.76 6.49 -12.62
N HIS A 170 8.22 6.17 -13.83
CA HIS A 170 9.24 6.97 -14.53
C HIS A 170 8.74 8.35 -14.93
N ALA A 171 7.46 8.46 -15.33
CA ALA A 171 6.81 9.71 -15.73
C ALA A 171 6.47 10.64 -14.55
N LEU A 172 6.49 10.14 -13.31
CA LEU A 172 6.31 10.98 -12.12
C LEU A 172 7.43 12.02 -12.04
N LYS A 173 7.03 13.29 -12.14
CA LYS A 173 7.84 14.44 -11.72
C LYS A 173 7.78 14.50 -10.20
N LEU A 174 8.84 14.05 -9.55
CA LEU A 174 9.03 14.10 -8.10
C LEU A 174 9.97 15.25 -7.74
#